data_AF-R7V5A4-F1
#
_entry.id   AF-R7V5A4-F1
#
_cell.length_a   1.000
_cell.length_b   1.000
_cell.length_c   1.000
_cell.angle_alpha   90.00
_cell.angle_beta   90.00
_cell.angle_gamma   90.00
#
_symmetry.space_group_name_H-M   'P 1'
#
loop_
_entity.id
_entity.type
_entity.pdbx_description
1 polymer ?
#
loop_
_entity_poly.entity_id
_entity_poly.type
_entity_poly.pdbx_seq_one_letter_code
_entity_poly.pdbx_strand_id
1 'polypeptide(L)'
;MSACLEKLDISGIRSFSPELNQGSVELMTPVTLILGPNGTGKTTIIESLRYVTTGQFPPGSKGAGFVHDPKIAHETEVKAQVRLRFRNTQGLASCVTRSLIATQKPKGVTVRSLDGVFQMRALNGEKAAISSKCLQLDREMVAHLGVSRAILDNVIFCHQEDSNWPLGESKQLKQKFEDIFACTRYAKALDNINSICKKNVIIPVIYAMIELIYVEFSW
;
A
#
# COMPACT_ATOMS: atom_id res chain seq x y z
N MET A 1 -16.59 -7.81 7.12
CA MET A 1 -15.63 -8.57 7.95
C MET A 1 -14.28 -7.85 7.88
N SER A 2 -13.45 -7.93 8.90
CA SER A 2 -12.09 -7.38 8.83
C SER A 2 -11.20 -8.28 7.97
N ALA A 3 -10.32 -7.68 7.17
CA ALA A 3 -9.33 -8.45 6.42
C ALA A 3 -8.33 -9.11 7.38
N CYS A 4 -7.84 -10.30 7.04
CA CYS A 4 -6.91 -11.06 7.86
C CYS A 4 -5.76 -11.56 7.01
N LEU A 5 -4.52 -11.31 7.44
CA LEU A 5 -3.34 -11.86 6.78
C LEU A 5 -3.16 -13.32 7.19
N GLU A 6 -2.85 -14.20 6.25
CA GLU A 6 -2.79 -15.64 6.50
C GLU A 6 -1.37 -16.19 6.31
N LYS A 7 -0.68 -15.80 5.22
CA LYS A 7 0.64 -16.35 4.90
C LYS A 7 1.46 -15.41 4.04
N LEU A 8 2.74 -15.26 4.36
CA LEU A 8 3.72 -14.50 3.62
C LEU A 8 4.82 -15.43 3.09
N ASP A 9 5.04 -15.43 1.79
CA ASP A 9 6.15 -16.13 1.15
C ASP A 9 7.15 -15.08 0.60
N ILE A 10 8.42 -15.23 0.97
CA ILE A 10 9.53 -14.34 0.64
C ILE A 10 10.62 -15.15 -0.06
N SER A 11 11.11 -14.65 -1.19
CA SER A 11 12.23 -15.26 -1.93
C SER A 11 13.07 -14.16 -2.58
N GLY A 12 14.39 -14.30 -2.52
CA GLY A 12 15.36 -13.37 -3.12
C GLY A 12 15.38 -11.97 -2.48
N ILE A 13 14.95 -11.83 -1.23
CA ILE A 13 14.93 -10.55 -0.50
C ILE A 13 15.96 -10.59 0.64
N ARG A 14 16.96 -9.70 0.61
CA ARG A 14 18.06 -9.64 1.59
C ARG A 14 18.61 -11.04 1.92
N SER A 15 18.48 -11.52 3.16
CA SER A 15 18.99 -12.83 3.60
C SER A 15 18.12 -14.02 3.16
N PHE A 16 16.92 -13.79 2.61
CA PHE A 16 16.07 -14.85 2.07
C PHE A 16 16.60 -15.32 0.72
N SER A 17 16.89 -16.62 0.63
CA SER A 17 17.40 -17.25 -0.59
C SER A 17 16.51 -16.96 -1.81
N PRO A 18 17.09 -16.79 -3.01
CA PRO A 18 16.36 -16.75 -4.28
C PRO A 18 15.64 -18.06 -4.62
N GLU A 19 15.95 -19.16 -3.92
CA GLU A 19 15.22 -20.41 -4.10
C GLU A 19 13.76 -20.27 -3.68
N LEU A 20 12.87 -20.94 -4.42
CA LEU A 20 11.44 -20.86 -4.19
C LEU A 20 11.06 -21.55 -2.87
N ASN A 21 10.12 -20.95 -2.14
CA ASN A 21 9.47 -21.49 -0.93
C ASN A 21 10.35 -21.63 0.33
N GLN A 22 11.55 -21.03 0.39
CA GLN A 22 12.37 -21.12 1.60
C GLN A 22 11.97 -20.12 2.71
N GLY A 23 11.42 -18.95 2.36
CA GLY A 23 11.04 -17.90 3.32
C GLY A 23 9.54 -17.81 3.56
N SER A 24 8.91 -18.82 4.17
CA SER A 24 7.46 -18.82 4.42
C SER A 24 7.13 -18.54 5.88
N VAL A 25 6.20 -17.61 6.13
CA VAL A 25 5.74 -17.19 7.46
C VAL A 25 4.22 -17.29 7.52
N GLU A 26 3.70 -18.07 8.45
CA GLU A 26 2.26 -18.17 8.72
C GLU A 26 1.85 -17.13 9.76
N LEU A 27 0.82 -16.36 9.43
CA LEU A 27 0.32 -15.27 10.27
C LEU A 27 -0.89 -15.79 11.03
N MET A 28 -0.71 -15.98 12.33
CA MET A 28 -1.71 -16.48 13.25
C MET A 28 -2.56 -15.34 13.83
N THR A 29 -3.81 -15.67 14.14
CA THR A 29 -4.74 -14.79 14.86
C THR A 29 -4.92 -15.33 16.29
N PRO A 30 -4.90 -14.47 17.33
CA PRO A 30 -4.80 -13.02 17.28
C PRO A 30 -3.37 -12.46 17.28
N VAL A 31 -2.37 -13.29 17.59
CA VAL A 31 -0.98 -12.85 17.77
C VAL A 31 -0.03 -13.78 17.02
N THR A 32 0.92 -13.20 16.29
CA THR A 32 2.05 -13.91 15.68
C THR A 32 3.35 -13.44 16.34
N LEU A 33 4.13 -14.38 16.87
CA LEU A 33 5.40 -14.09 17.53
C LEU A 33 6.56 -14.42 16.59
N ILE A 34 7.38 -13.43 16.25
CA ILE A 34 8.57 -13.59 15.39
C ILE A 34 9.82 -13.41 16.26
N LEU A 35 10.54 -14.51 16.51
CA LEU A 35 11.75 -14.53 17.33
C LEU A 35 12.97 -14.96 16.51
N GLY A 36 14.15 -14.58 16.98
CA GLY A 36 15.41 -15.00 16.41
C GLY A 36 16.55 -14.04 16.75
N PRO A 37 17.82 -14.47 16.59
CA PRO A 37 19.00 -13.62 16.75
C PRO A 37 18.99 -12.35 15.89
N ASN A 38 19.88 -11.41 16.19
CA ASN A 38 20.08 -10.24 15.31
C ASN A 38 20.61 -10.70 13.94
N GLY A 39 20.15 -10.03 12.88
CA GLY A 39 20.54 -10.38 11.51
C GLY A 39 19.75 -11.54 10.87
N THR A 40 18.82 -12.19 11.56
CA THR A 40 18.04 -13.31 10.97
C THR A 40 16.90 -12.90 10.03
N GLY A 41 16.76 -11.60 9.71
CA GLY A 41 15.74 -11.12 8.78
C GLY A 41 14.37 -10.83 9.38
N LYS A 42 14.24 -10.71 10.71
CA LYS A 42 12.97 -10.32 11.38
C LYS A 42 12.40 -9.01 10.82
N THR A 43 13.23 -7.96 10.75
CA THR A 43 12.84 -6.67 10.17
C THR A 43 12.48 -6.83 8.69
N THR A 44 13.17 -7.71 7.96
CA THR A 44 12.91 -8.00 6.54
C THR A 44 11.53 -8.62 6.30
N ILE A 45 10.99 -9.39 7.25
CA ILE A 45 9.62 -9.91 7.18
C ILE A 45 8.62 -8.73 7.21
N ILE A 46 8.80 -7.77 8.12
CA ILE A 46 7.93 -6.59 8.24
C ILE A 46 8.09 -5.66 7.03
N GLU A 47 9.31 -5.45 6.56
CA GLU A 47 9.59 -4.72 5.31
C GLU A 47 8.92 -5.37 4.09
N SER A 48 8.87 -6.71 4.05
CA SER A 48 8.20 -7.46 2.98
C SER A 48 6.68 -7.30 3.04
N LEU A 49 6.09 -7.30 4.24
CA LEU A 49 4.67 -6.97 4.44
C LEU A 49 4.35 -5.54 4.00
N ARG A 50 5.19 -4.57 4.37
CA ARG A 50 5.07 -3.20 3.91
C ARG A 50 5.14 -3.13 2.38
N TYR A 51 6.17 -3.73 1.77
CA TYR A 51 6.40 -3.70 0.33
C TYR A 51 5.25 -4.33 -0.45
N VAL A 52 4.79 -5.53 -0.06
CA VAL A 52 3.73 -6.22 -0.80
C VAL A 52 2.39 -5.46 -0.72
N THR A 53 2.11 -4.80 0.40
CA THR A 53 0.86 -4.05 0.61
C THR A 53 0.89 -2.64 0.04
N THR A 54 2.02 -1.94 0.04
CA THR A 54 2.10 -0.51 -0.34
C THR A 54 2.96 -0.22 -1.58
N GLY A 55 3.74 -1.20 -2.05
CA GLY A 55 4.70 -1.05 -3.13
C GLY A 55 5.96 -0.26 -2.77
N GLN A 56 6.10 0.22 -1.53
CA GLN A 56 7.23 1.04 -1.09
C GLN A 56 8.42 0.18 -0.69
N PHE A 57 9.62 0.56 -1.15
CA PHE A 57 10.86 -0.03 -0.68
C PHE A 57 11.20 0.44 0.74
N PRO A 58 11.98 -0.33 1.50
CA PRO A 58 12.57 0.16 2.76
C PRO A 58 13.39 1.44 2.55
N PRO A 59 13.41 2.35 3.54
CA PRO A 59 14.20 3.58 3.45
C PRO A 59 15.68 3.28 3.21
N GLY A 60 16.38 4.20 2.54
CA GLY A 60 17.79 4.05 2.17
C GLY A 60 18.07 3.02 1.06
N SER A 61 17.13 2.12 0.75
CA SER A 61 17.23 1.19 -0.35
C SER A 61 16.49 1.76 -1.58
N LYS A 62 17.20 2.27 -2.59
CA LYS A 62 16.61 2.52 -3.92
C LYS A 62 16.30 1.18 -4.63
N GLY A 63 15.66 0.23 -3.93
CA GLY A 63 15.45 -1.16 -4.34
C GLY A 63 16.68 -2.07 -4.22
N ALA A 64 17.88 -1.57 -4.53
CA ALA A 64 19.10 -2.38 -4.59
C ALA A 64 19.46 -3.11 -3.28
N GLY A 65 19.33 -2.44 -2.14
CA GLY A 65 19.59 -3.06 -0.83
C GLY A 65 18.48 -3.96 -0.29
N PHE A 66 17.36 -4.07 -1.01
CA PHE A 66 16.22 -4.89 -0.61
C PHE A 66 16.23 -6.27 -1.28
N VAL A 67 16.63 -6.33 -2.56
CA VAL A 67 16.82 -7.61 -3.27
C VAL A 67 18.13 -8.25 -2.82
N HIS A 68 18.16 -9.58 -2.74
CA HIS A 68 19.39 -10.33 -2.45
C HIS A 68 20.47 -9.97 -3.48
N ASP A 69 21.67 -9.65 -3.00
CA ASP A 69 22.74 -9.14 -3.86
C ASP A 69 23.20 -10.23 -4.84
N PRO A 70 23.10 -10.00 -6.17
CA PRO A 70 23.55 -10.99 -7.14
C PRO A 70 25.05 -11.31 -7.04
N LYS A 71 25.88 -10.40 -6.50
CA LYS A 71 27.30 -10.67 -6.26
C LYS A 71 27.51 -11.76 -5.20
N ILE A 72 26.68 -11.74 -4.14
CA ILE A 72 26.73 -12.74 -3.07
C ILE A 72 26.19 -14.08 -3.58
N ALA A 73 25.17 -14.05 -4.44
CA ALA A 73 24.65 -15.24 -5.10
C ALA A 73 25.57 -15.82 -6.19
N HIS A 74 26.65 -15.11 -6.56
CA HIS A 74 27.50 -15.45 -7.73
C HIS A 74 26.71 -15.54 -9.05
N GLU A 75 25.63 -14.76 -9.18
CA GLU A 75 24.71 -14.77 -10.31
C GLU A 75 24.66 -13.42 -11.02
N THR A 76 24.47 -13.39 -12.34
CA THR A 76 24.34 -12.11 -13.07
C THR A 76 23.03 -11.38 -12.74
N GLU A 77 22.00 -12.13 -12.40
CA GLU A 77 20.67 -11.65 -12.12
C GLU A 77 20.06 -12.46 -10.97
N VAL A 78 19.43 -11.77 -10.01
CA VAL A 78 18.63 -12.38 -8.95
C VAL A 78 17.19 -11.96 -9.11
N LYS A 79 16.29 -12.94 -9.15
CA LYS A 79 14.85 -12.74 -9.10
C LYS A 79 14.40 -12.79 -7.65
N ALA A 80 13.50 -11.87 -7.31
CA ALA A 80 12.90 -11.83 -6.00
C ALA A 80 11.39 -11.72 -6.08
N GLN A 81 10.71 -12.28 -5.09
CA GLN A 81 9.28 -12.30 -5.01
C GLN A 81 8.82 -12.18 -3.56
N VAL A 82 7.81 -11.34 -3.34
CA VAL A 82 7.05 -11.30 -2.10
C VAL A 82 5.60 -11.61 -2.43
N ARG A 83 5.04 -12.63 -1.80
CA ARG A 83 3.67 -13.10 -1.98
C ARG A 83 2.94 -13.10 -0.66
N LEU A 84 1.79 -12.45 -0.61
CA LEU A 84 0.94 -12.39 0.59
C LEU A 84 -0.42 -12.99 0.28
N ARG A 85 -0.81 -13.98 1.09
CA ARG A 85 -2.16 -14.56 1.13
C ARG A 85 -2.91 -13.98 2.30
N PHE A 86 -4.14 -13.58 2.05
CA PHE A 86 -4.99 -12.94 3.04
C PHE A 86 -6.47 -13.16 2.69
N ARG A 87 -7.31 -13.06 3.71
CA ARG A 87 -8.76 -12.94 3.56
C ARG A 87 -9.12 -11.47 3.44
N ASN A 88 -9.83 -11.11 2.38
CA ASN A 88 -10.22 -9.72 2.16
C ASN A 88 -11.46 -9.32 3.00
N THR A 89 -11.86 -8.05 2.92
CA THR A 89 -13.04 -7.50 3.64
C THR A 89 -14.37 -8.19 3.31
N GLN A 90 -14.43 -8.86 2.15
CA GLN A 90 -15.57 -9.66 1.68
C GLN A 90 -15.51 -11.13 2.13
N GLY A 91 -14.46 -11.53 2.86
CA GLY A 91 -14.27 -12.91 3.30
C GLY A 91 -13.67 -13.86 2.26
N LEU A 92 -13.30 -13.35 1.07
CA LEU A 92 -12.73 -14.14 -0.01
C LEU A 92 -11.21 -14.30 0.16
N ALA A 93 -10.70 -15.45 -0.25
CA ALA A 93 -9.27 -15.71 -0.27
C ALA A 93 -8.61 -14.95 -1.43
N SER A 94 -7.67 -14.08 -1.07
CA SER A 94 -6.91 -13.23 -1.99
C SER A 94 -5.42 -13.51 -1.86
N CYS A 95 -4.70 -13.36 -2.97
CA CYS A 95 -3.26 -13.51 -3.04
C CYS A 95 -2.69 -12.37 -3.87
N VAL A 96 -1.74 -11.64 -3.31
CA VAL A 96 -0.98 -10.62 -4.02
C VAL A 96 0.46 -11.07 -4.16
N THR A 97 1.09 -10.75 -5.28
CA THR A 97 2.49 -11.09 -5.57
C THR A 97 3.17 -9.89 -6.21
N ARG A 98 4.30 -9.46 -5.66
CA ARG A 98 5.20 -8.48 -6.29
C ARG A 98 6.51 -9.15 -6.59
N SER A 99 7.04 -8.92 -7.79
CA SER A 99 8.30 -9.51 -8.23
C SER A 99 9.28 -8.42 -8.64
N LEU A 100 10.55 -8.67 -8.36
CA LEU A 100 11.67 -7.77 -8.63
C LEU A 100 12.77 -8.55 -9.34
N ILE A 101 13.59 -7.83 -10.09
CA ILE A 101 14.83 -8.36 -10.65
C ILE A 101 15.97 -7.41 -10.30
N ALA A 102 17.00 -7.93 -9.66
CA ALA A 102 18.29 -7.25 -9.48
C ALA A 102 19.28 -7.77 -10.51
N THR A 103 19.88 -6.87 -11.28
CA THR A 103 20.87 -7.21 -12.30
C THR A 103 22.19 -6.54 -11.96
N GLN A 104 23.29 -7.29 -12.05
CA GLN A 104 24.62 -6.72 -11.94
C GLN A 104 24.94 -5.86 -13.16
N LYS A 105 25.43 -4.64 -12.91
CA LYS A 105 25.99 -3.74 -13.93
C LYS A 105 27.41 -3.36 -13.53
N PRO A 106 28.24 -2.87 -14.47
CA PRO A 106 29.60 -2.42 -14.15
C PRO A 106 29.65 -1.36 -13.05
N LYS A 107 28.61 -0.51 -12.94
CA LYS A 107 28.50 0.59 -11.95
C LYS A 107 27.58 0.26 -10.76
N GLY A 108 27.45 -1.02 -10.40
CA GLY A 108 26.65 -1.45 -9.25
C GLY A 108 25.45 -2.32 -9.63
N VAL A 109 24.48 -2.46 -8.72
CA VAL A 109 23.29 -3.29 -8.94
C VAL A 109 22.10 -2.41 -9.29
N THR A 110 21.39 -2.76 -10.37
CA THR A 110 20.15 -2.09 -10.76
C THR A 110 18.96 -3.00 -10.46
N VAL A 111 17.90 -2.45 -9.86
CA VAL A 111 16.67 -3.18 -9.57
C VAL A 111 15.52 -2.68 -10.43
N ARG A 112 14.79 -3.61 -11.05
CA ARG A 112 13.56 -3.35 -11.77
C ARG A 112 12.39 -4.09 -11.14
N SER A 113 11.24 -3.43 -11.05
CA SER A 113 9.99 -4.08 -10.67
C SER A 113 9.36 -4.74 -11.89
N LEU A 114 8.84 -5.95 -11.70
CA LEU A 114 7.99 -6.63 -12.67
C LEU A 114 6.51 -6.34 -12.38
N ASP A 115 5.65 -6.70 -13.32
CA ASP A 115 4.21 -6.67 -13.15
C ASP A 115 3.79 -7.53 -11.95
N GLY A 116 3.19 -6.87 -10.96
CA GLY A 116 2.65 -7.54 -9.77
C GLY A 116 1.30 -8.17 -10.08
N VAL A 117 1.00 -9.31 -9.46
CA VAL A 117 -0.21 -10.09 -9.71
C VAL A 117 -1.10 -10.08 -8.49
N PHE A 118 -2.35 -9.67 -8.66
CA PHE A 118 -3.42 -9.84 -7.67
C PHE A 118 -4.36 -10.95 -8.13
N GLN A 119 -4.63 -11.92 -7.27
CA GLN A 119 -5.51 -13.06 -7.53
C GLN A 119 -6.58 -13.15 -6.45
N MET A 120 -7.82 -13.36 -6.85
CA MET A 120 -8.93 -13.61 -5.93
C MET A 120 -9.64 -14.91 -6.31
N ARG A 121 -9.92 -15.75 -5.30
CA ARG A 121 -10.77 -16.93 -5.49
C ARG A 121 -12.23 -16.51 -5.43
N ALA A 122 -13.03 -16.97 -6.39
CA ALA A 122 -14.47 -16.85 -6.34
C ALA A 122 -15.06 -17.77 -5.25
N LEU A 123 -16.32 -17.48 -4.91
CA LEU A 123 -17.13 -18.25 -3.98
C LEU A 123 -17.29 -19.73 -4.39
N ASN A 124 -17.20 -20.02 -5.69
CA ASN A 124 -17.28 -21.38 -6.25
C ASN A 124 -15.94 -22.16 -6.22
N GLY A 125 -14.86 -21.56 -5.70
CA GLY A 125 -13.53 -22.16 -5.66
C GLY A 125 -12.66 -21.92 -6.90
N GLU A 126 -13.19 -21.29 -7.95
CA GLU A 126 -12.43 -20.97 -9.17
C GLU A 126 -11.62 -19.67 -9.01
N LYS A 127 -10.56 -19.51 -9.83
CA LYS A 127 -9.76 -18.26 -9.87
C LYS A 127 -10.55 -17.22 -10.67
N ALA A 128 -11.16 -16.24 -10.01
CA ALA A 128 -12.14 -15.36 -10.65
C ALA A 128 -11.61 -13.99 -11.11
N ALA A 129 -10.48 -13.52 -10.58
CA ALA A 129 -9.92 -12.23 -11.02
C ALA A 129 -8.39 -12.24 -10.93
N ILE A 130 -7.75 -11.81 -12.03
CA ILE A 130 -6.30 -11.56 -12.09
C ILE A 130 -6.08 -10.13 -12.57
N SER A 131 -5.43 -9.30 -11.75
CA SER A 131 -4.98 -7.95 -12.13
C SER A 131 -3.45 -7.89 -12.08
N SER A 132 -2.80 -7.30 -13.10
CA SER A 132 -1.35 -7.41 -13.31
C SER A 132 -0.57 -6.08 -13.31
N LYS A 133 -1.19 -4.91 -13.18
CA LYS A 133 -0.47 -3.62 -13.22
C LYS A 133 -0.18 -3.07 -11.82
N CYS A 134 1.04 -2.62 -11.56
CA CYS A 134 1.48 -2.13 -10.24
C CYS A 134 0.60 -1.00 -9.64
N LEU A 135 0.26 0.04 -10.41
CA LEU A 135 -0.57 1.14 -9.93
C LEU A 135 -2.01 0.70 -9.64
N GLN A 136 -2.53 -0.28 -10.39
CA GLN A 136 -3.82 -0.88 -10.10
C GLN A 136 -3.72 -1.75 -8.84
N LEU A 137 -2.62 -2.50 -8.68
CA LEU A 137 -2.41 -3.39 -7.55
C LEU A 137 -2.37 -2.64 -6.20
N ASP A 138 -1.75 -1.46 -6.12
CA ASP A 138 -1.81 -0.63 -4.91
C ASP A 138 -3.25 -0.24 -4.53
N ARG A 139 -4.10 0.05 -5.53
CA ARG A 139 -5.52 0.40 -5.32
C ARG A 139 -6.34 -0.81 -4.90
N GLU A 140 -6.13 -1.95 -5.57
CA GLU A 140 -6.77 -3.23 -5.21
C GLU A 140 -6.42 -3.63 -3.78
N MET A 141 -5.15 -3.48 -3.37
CA MET A 141 -4.72 -3.80 -2.01
C MET A 141 -5.46 -2.97 -0.96
N VAL A 142 -5.56 -1.66 -1.15
CA VAL A 142 -6.29 -0.77 -0.23
C VAL A 142 -7.78 -1.12 -0.18
N ALA A 143 -8.39 -1.41 -1.33
CA ALA A 143 -9.80 -1.77 -1.42
C ALA A 143 -10.11 -3.11 -0.71
N HIS A 144 -9.26 -4.12 -0.91
CA HIS A 144 -9.49 -5.46 -0.37
C HIS A 144 -9.03 -5.63 1.08
N LEU A 145 -8.02 -4.88 1.54
CA LEU A 145 -7.66 -4.82 2.97
C LEU A 145 -8.61 -3.92 3.78
N GLY A 146 -9.26 -2.95 3.13
CA GLY A 146 -10.13 -1.98 3.80
C GLY A 146 -9.36 -0.96 4.64
N VAL A 147 -8.07 -0.77 4.37
CA VAL A 147 -7.18 0.11 5.11
C VAL A 147 -6.44 1.01 4.13
N SER A 148 -6.36 2.31 4.43
CA SER A 148 -5.68 3.28 3.56
C SER A 148 -4.17 2.98 3.46
N ARG A 149 -3.57 3.36 2.33
CA ARG A 149 -2.11 3.25 2.16
C ARG A 149 -1.34 3.94 3.28
N ALA A 150 -1.79 5.12 3.72
CA ALA A 150 -1.13 5.88 4.78
C ALA A 150 -1.15 5.14 6.12
N ILE A 151 -2.23 4.42 6.45
CA ILE A 151 -2.29 3.61 7.67
C ILE A 151 -1.39 2.38 7.54
N LEU A 152 -1.38 1.71 6.39
CA LEU A 152 -0.47 0.58 6.13
C LEU A 152 1.00 1.00 6.29
N ASP A 153 1.35 2.20 5.79
CA ASP A 153 2.72 2.69 5.75
C ASP A 153 3.21 3.32 7.06
N ASN A 154 2.39 4.17 7.69
CA ASN A 154 2.80 4.95 8.86
C ASN A 154 2.41 4.31 10.20
N VAL A 155 1.49 3.35 10.21
CA VAL A 155 0.94 2.78 11.46
C VAL A 155 1.16 1.28 11.54
N ILE A 156 0.64 0.49 10.58
CA ILE A 156 0.64 -0.97 10.67
C ILE A 156 2.03 -1.56 10.38
N PHE A 157 2.64 -1.16 9.26
CA PHE A 157 3.97 -1.62 8.85
C PHE A 157 4.97 -0.47 8.84
N CYS A 158 4.88 0.41 9.85
CA CYS A 158 5.83 1.49 10.04
C CYS A 158 7.25 0.93 10.13
N HIS A 159 8.18 1.58 9.42
CA HIS A 159 9.57 1.15 9.42
C HIS A 159 10.19 1.35 10.81
N GLN A 160 11.08 0.45 11.23
CA GLN A 160 11.69 0.49 12.56
C GLN A 160 12.39 1.83 12.85
N GLU A 161 13.13 2.38 11.88
CA GLU A 161 13.82 3.68 11.99
C GLU A 161 12.87 4.88 12.09
N ASP A 162 11.62 4.71 11.65
CA ASP A 162 10.60 5.76 11.59
C ASP A 162 9.51 5.55 12.67
N SER A 163 9.65 4.53 13.52
CA SER A 163 8.64 4.16 14.53
C SER A 163 8.35 5.25 15.57
N ASN A 164 9.32 6.12 15.82
CA ASN A 164 9.20 7.25 16.75
C ASN A 164 8.65 8.52 16.10
N TRP A 165 8.12 8.45 14.87
CA TRP A 165 7.54 9.61 14.18
C TRP A 165 6.48 10.39 14.98
N PRO A 166 5.68 9.81 15.89
CA PRO A 166 4.75 10.59 16.70
C PRO A 166 5.44 11.58 17.65
N LEU A 167 6.72 11.34 17.96
CA LEU A 167 7.58 12.20 18.77
C LEU A 167 8.50 13.09 17.92
N GLY A 168 8.35 13.05 16.60
CA GLY A 168 9.16 13.81 15.66
C GLY A 168 8.77 15.29 15.60
N GLU A 169 9.45 16.02 14.72
CA GLU A 169 9.23 17.45 14.52
C GLU A 169 7.81 17.77 14.01
N SER A 170 7.27 18.92 14.43
CA SER A 170 5.90 19.35 14.15
C SER A 170 5.51 19.28 12.66
N LYS A 171 6.44 19.58 11.75
CA LYS A 171 6.19 19.55 10.31
C LYS A 171 5.96 18.13 9.79
N GLN A 172 6.80 17.17 10.19
CA GLN A 172 6.70 15.78 9.76
C GLN A 172 5.46 15.12 10.37
N LEU A 173 5.20 15.42 11.65
CA LEU A 173 4.02 14.97 12.38
C LEU A 173 2.72 15.43 11.68
N LYS A 174 2.63 16.72 11.35
CA LYS A 174 1.49 17.29 10.64
C LYS A 174 1.26 16.60 9.29
N GLN A 175 2.31 16.38 8.51
CA GLN A 175 2.20 15.70 7.22
C GLN A 175 1.63 14.28 7.37
N LYS A 176 2.14 13.49 8.32
CA LYS A 176 1.63 12.13 8.56
C LYS A 176 0.17 12.11 9.01
N PHE A 177 -0.24 13.05 9.86
CA PHE A 177 -1.65 13.18 10.23
C PHE A 177 -2.53 13.57 9.03
N GLU A 178 -2.10 14.52 8.20
CA GLU A 178 -2.83 14.89 6.98
C GLU A 178 -2.98 13.71 6.02
N ASP A 179 -1.94 12.87 5.90
CA ASP A 179 -1.95 11.66 5.05
C ASP A 179 -2.88 10.58 5.62
N ILE A 180 -2.85 10.35 6.94
CA ILE A 180 -3.68 9.36 7.64
C ILE A 180 -5.17 9.73 7.57
N PHE A 181 -5.51 10.98 7.87
CA PHE A 181 -6.89 11.46 7.87
C PHE A 181 -7.38 11.93 6.50
N ALA A 182 -6.50 11.93 5.49
CA ALA A 182 -6.79 12.42 4.14
C ALA A 182 -7.45 13.83 4.13
N CYS A 183 -7.06 14.70 5.07
CA CYS A 183 -7.66 16.03 5.27
C CYS A 183 -7.62 16.88 3.99
N THR A 184 -6.62 16.68 3.14
CA THR A 184 -6.46 17.41 1.87
C THR A 184 -7.56 17.08 0.84
N ARG A 185 -8.10 15.85 0.83
CA ARG A 185 -9.23 15.49 -0.04
C ARG A 185 -10.51 16.17 0.41
N TYR A 186 -10.77 16.18 1.72
CA TYR A 186 -11.93 16.88 2.29
C TYR A 186 -11.86 18.38 2.05
N ALA A 187 -10.69 19.00 2.29
CA ALA A 187 -10.48 20.42 2.02
C ALA A 187 -10.73 20.77 0.55
N LYS A 188 -10.16 20.00 -0.40
CA LYS A 188 -10.39 20.21 -1.84
C LYS A 188 -11.84 19.99 -2.26
N ALA A 189 -12.52 19.00 -1.69
CA ALA A 189 -13.94 18.78 -1.97
C ALA A 189 -14.78 19.97 -1.49
N LEU A 190 -14.49 20.49 -0.30
CA LEU A 190 -15.15 21.66 0.27
C LEU A 190 -14.85 22.93 -0.54
N ASP A 191 -13.60 23.13 -0.99
CA ASP A 191 -13.22 24.23 -1.88
C ASP A 191 -13.94 24.14 -3.24
N ASN A 192 -14.09 22.93 -3.80
CA ASN A 192 -14.85 22.72 -5.03
C ASN A 192 -16.33 23.03 -4.83
N ILE A 193 -16.95 22.57 -3.73
CA ILE A 193 -18.33 22.91 -3.40
C ILE A 193 -18.48 24.44 -3.27
N ASN A 194 -17.59 25.09 -2.52
CA ASN A 194 -17.59 26.54 -2.37
C ASN A 194 -17.38 27.28 -3.69
N SER A 195 -16.51 26.77 -4.57
CA SER A 195 -16.28 27.34 -5.91
C SER A 195 -17.52 27.19 -6.79
N ILE A 196 -18.21 26.05 -6.73
CA ILE A 196 -19.48 25.82 -7.43
C ILE A 196 -20.56 26.75 -6.87
N CYS A 197 -20.69 26.90 -5.56
CA CYS A 197 -21.65 27.82 -4.94
C CYS A 197 -21.36 29.29 -5.32
N LYS A 198 -20.10 29.69 -5.42
CA LYS A 198 -19.70 31.04 -5.86
C LYS A 198 -19.89 31.28 -7.35
N LYS A 199 -19.69 30.26 -8.19
CA LYS A 199 -19.88 30.33 -9.65
C LYS A 199 -21.36 30.24 -10.04
N ASN A 200 -22.13 29.44 -9.32
CA ASN A 200 -23.58 29.36 -9.44
C ASN A 200 -24.23 30.53 -8.68
N VAL A 201 -24.02 31.73 -9.19
CA VAL A 201 -24.80 32.96 -8.92
C VAL A 201 -26.31 32.76 -9.22
N ILE A 202 -26.68 31.59 -9.75
CA ILE A 202 -28.06 31.18 -10.01
C ILE A 202 -28.89 31.07 -8.73
N ILE A 203 -28.32 30.77 -7.55
CA ILE A 203 -29.14 30.72 -6.31
C ILE A 203 -29.63 32.13 -5.91
N PRO A 204 -28.77 33.17 -5.79
CA PRO A 204 -29.24 34.54 -5.59
C PRO A 204 -30.19 35.04 -6.70
N VAL A 205 -29.96 34.67 -7.96
CA VAL A 205 -30.82 35.07 -9.08
C VAL A 205 -32.17 34.38 -9.05
N ILE A 206 -32.25 33.10 -8.67
CA ILE A 206 -33.52 32.39 -8.47
C ILE A 206 -34.28 32.98 -7.28
N TYR A 207 -33.61 33.28 -6.15
CA TYR A 207 -34.25 33.95 -5.02
C TYR A 207 -34.73 35.36 -5.39
N ALA A 208 -33.95 36.14 -6.15
CA ALA A 208 -34.36 37.46 -6.64
C ALA A 208 -35.50 37.38 -7.67
N MET A 209 -35.52 36.36 -8.55
CA MET A 209 -36.63 36.12 -9.49
C MET A 209 -37.90 35.67 -8.76
N ILE A 210 -37.80 34.84 -7.71
CA ILE A 210 -38.94 34.43 -6.89
C ILE A 210 -39.49 35.63 -6.10
N GLU A 211 -38.64 36.50 -5.53
CA GLU A 211 -39.09 37.74 -4.90
C GLU A 211 -39.74 38.71 -5.91
N LEU A 212 -39.18 38.87 -7.12
CA LEU A 212 -39.79 39.68 -8.19
C LEU A 212 -41.17 39.15 -8.60
N ILE A 213 -41.34 37.83 -8.73
CA ILE A 213 -42.63 37.20 -9.04
C ILE A 213 -43.63 37.38 -7.88
N TYR A 214 -43.18 37.35 -6.62
CA TYR A 214 -44.04 37.59 -5.46
C TYR A 214 -44.48 39.06 -5.32
N VAL A 215 -43.65 40.01 -5.76
CA VAL A 215 -43.95 41.45 -5.75
C VAL A 215 -44.88 41.85 -6.90
N GLU A 216 -44.79 41.21 -8.08
CA GLU A 216 -45.69 41.49 -9.21
C GLU A 216 -47.10 40.85 -9.07
N PHE A 217 -47.29 39.88 -8.17
CA PHE A 217 -48.58 39.21 -7.94
C PHE A 217 -49.23 39.48 -6.58
N SER A 218 -48.66 40.37 -5.76
CA SER A 218 -49.31 40.87 -4.54
C SER A 218 -49.87 42.27 -4.81
N TRP A 219 -51.20 42.38 -4.84
CA TRP A 219 -51.94 43.65 -4.83
C TRP A 219 -51.66 44.47 -3.57
#